data_AF-A0A917AP12-F1
#
_entry.id   AF-A0A917AP12-F1
#
_cell.length_a   1.000
_cell.length_b   1.000
_cell.length_c   1.000
_cell.angle_alpha   90.00
_cell.angle_beta   90.00
_cell.angle_gamma   90.00
#
_symmetry.space_group_name_H-M   'P 1'
#
loop_
_entity.id
_entity.type
_entity.pdbx_description
1 polymer ?
#
loop_
_entity_poly.entity_id
_entity_poly.type
_entity_poly.pdbx_seq_one_letter_code
_entity_poly.pdbx_strand_id
1 'polypeptide(L)'
;MKKLITATLVLMLASISFGTSSVKAAGDSRADVFYKGNDLYNTIKVTKALHNSPSDPSVVNYVSPIQDVKIIRSAFLINSYNGHTWIRYNSYRLAGPSTMRMKDRYLIPMDLDKDFNASNATLKVNSHLPARTSIYDSSIGGNEVGSLTPQTVDVRQAWYEIETWLGPKWIGYQLR
;
A
#
# COMPACT_ATOMS: atom_id res chain seq x y z
N MET A 1 -13.23 -55.62 32.67
CA MET A 1 -12.02 -54.75 32.65
C MET A 1 -12.05 -53.90 31.38
N LYS A 2 -11.39 -52.75 31.44
CA LYS A 2 -11.67 -51.50 30.73
C LYS A 2 -11.43 -51.56 29.20
N LYS A 3 -12.23 -50.76 28.50
CA LYS A 3 -12.21 -50.43 27.07
C LYS A 3 -10.84 -49.89 26.63
N LEU A 4 -10.41 -50.21 25.40
CA LEU A 4 -9.42 -49.43 24.66
C LEU A 4 -9.75 -49.54 23.15
N ILE A 5 -10.48 -48.54 22.65
CA ILE A 5 -10.60 -48.27 21.21
C ILE A 5 -9.47 -47.30 20.91
N THR A 6 -8.44 -47.76 20.21
CA THR A 6 -7.36 -46.91 19.72
C THR A 6 -7.85 -46.20 18.46
N ALA A 7 -8.32 -44.96 18.62
CA ALA A 7 -8.61 -44.07 17.50
C ALA A 7 -7.34 -43.30 17.14
N THR A 8 -6.73 -43.63 16.01
CA THR A 8 -5.60 -42.88 15.47
C THR A 8 -6.16 -41.69 14.69
N LEU A 9 -6.15 -40.51 15.31
CA LEU A 9 -6.50 -39.23 14.68
C LEU A 9 -5.30 -38.74 13.86
N VAL A 10 -5.32 -38.94 12.55
CA VAL A 10 -4.36 -38.29 11.64
C VAL A 10 -4.83 -36.85 11.44
N LEU A 11 -4.13 -35.91 12.07
CA LEU A 11 -4.34 -34.47 11.87
C LEU A 11 -3.76 -34.09 10.49
N MET A 12 -4.60 -34.16 9.45
CA MET A 12 -4.27 -33.54 8.16
C MET A 12 -4.32 -32.03 8.35
N LEU A 13 -3.14 -31.39 8.40
CA LEU A 13 -3.02 -29.95 8.30
C LEU A 13 -3.36 -29.56 6.86
N ALA A 14 -4.64 -29.33 6.58
CA ALA A 14 -5.06 -28.69 5.35
C ALA A 14 -4.57 -27.24 5.41
N SER A 15 -3.41 -26.97 4.85
CA SER A 15 -3.00 -25.62 4.49
C SER A 15 -4.03 -25.10 3.49
N ILE A 16 -5.01 -24.34 3.99
CA ILE A 16 -5.86 -23.48 3.17
C ILE A 16 -4.91 -22.42 2.59
N SER A 17 -4.31 -22.73 1.44
CA SER A 17 -3.77 -21.69 0.59
C SER A 17 -4.97 -20.86 0.16
N PHE A 18 -5.17 -19.70 0.78
CA PHE A 18 -6.04 -18.69 0.21
C PHE A 18 -5.49 -18.41 -1.19
N GLY A 19 -6.23 -18.88 -2.19
CA GLY A 19 -5.99 -18.55 -3.58
C GLY A 19 -6.18 -17.06 -3.74
N THR A 20 -5.14 -16.29 -3.47
CA THR A 20 -5.01 -15.00 -4.10
C THR A 20 -4.72 -15.33 -5.56
N SER A 21 -5.69 -15.05 -6.43
CA SER A 21 -5.41 -14.87 -7.84
C SER A 21 -4.36 -13.77 -7.91
N SER A 22 -3.09 -14.19 -7.90
CA SER A 22 -1.97 -13.34 -8.24
C SER A 22 -2.15 -13.01 -9.71
N VAL A 23 -2.95 -11.97 -9.97
CA VAL A 23 -2.87 -11.25 -11.23
C VAL A 23 -1.51 -10.55 -11.19
N LYS A 24 -0.51 -11.33 -11.60
CA LYS A 24 0.91 -11.01 -11.61
C LYS A 24 1.14 -9.82 -12.53
N ALA A 25 1.33 -8.65 -11.95
CA ALA A 25 2.12 -7.60 -12.61
C ALA A 25 3.55 -7.68 -12.06
N ALA A 26 4.29 -8.74 -12.38
CA ALA A 26 5.68 -8.83 -11.98
C ALA A 26 6.46 -7.60 -12.49
N GLY A 27 7.07 -6.85 -11.57
CA GLY A 27 8.17 -5.91 -11.85
C GLY A 27 7.90 -4.80 -12.86
N ASP A 28 6.78 -4.07 -12.75
CA ASP A 28 6.62 -2.86 -13.56
C ASP A 28 7.26 -1.68 -12.80
N SER A 29 8.50 -1.33 -13.14
CA SER A 29 9.20 -0.08 -12.77
C SER A 29 8.49 1.18 -13.29
N ARG A 30 7.17 1.15 -13.36
CA ARG A 30 6.25 2.13 -13.96
C ARG A 30 5.22 2.63 -12.95
N ALA A 31 5.39 2.30 -11.68
CA ALA A 31 4.72 2.97 -10.57
C ALA A 31 5.36 4.34 -10.26
N ASP A 32 6.15 4.92 -11.18
CA ASP A 32 6.81 6.20 -11.00
C ASP A 32 5.77 7.27 -10.62
N VAL A 33 6.00 7.92 -9.49
CA VAL A 33 5.19 9.04 -9.04
C VAL A 33 6.02 10.32 -9.11
N PHE A 34 5.37 11.44 -9.40
CA PHE A 34 6.03 12.73 -9.52
C PHE A 34 5.10 13.86 -9.09
N TYR A 35 5.69 14.98 -8.70
CA TYR A 35 4.95 16.19 -8.37
C TYR A 35 4.72 17.08 -9.58
N LYS A 36 3.49 17.60 -9.71
CA LYS A 36 3.15 18.71 -10.61
C LYS A 36 2.52 19.81 -9.76
N GLY A 37 3.31 20.84 -9.44
CA GLY A 37 2.94 21.79 -8.40
C GLY A 37 2.89 21.09 -7.05
N ASN A 38 1.75 21.21 -6.34
CA ASN A 38 1.56 20.61 -5.02
C ASN A 38 0.89 19.23 -5.06
N ASP A 39 0.51 18.76 -6.25
CA ASP A 39 -0.23 17.53 -6.43
C ASP A 39 0.69 16.40 -6.90
N LEU A 40 0.47 15.21 -6.35
CA LEU A 40 1.19 13.99 -6.71
C LEU A 40 0.47 13.28 -7.86
N TYR A 41 1.23 12.80 -8.84
CA TYR A 41 0.72 12.12 -10.02
C TYR A 41 1.45 10.79 -10.26
N ASN A 42 0.80 9.88 -10.97
CA ASN A 42 1.42 8.71 -11.58
C ASN A 42 1.17 8.72 -13.09
N THR A 43 2.19 8.44 -13.90
CA THR A 43 2.03 8.28 -15.34
C THR A 43 1.62 6.85 -15.66
N ILE A 44 0.42 6.69 -16.20
CA ILE A 44 -0.10 5.42 -16.68
C ILE A 44 0.50 5.17 -18.06
N LYS A 45 1.55 4.35 -18.15
CA LYS A 45 2.23 4.04 -19.44
C LYS A 45 1.54 2.92 -20.23
N VAL A 46 0.80 2.06 -19.55
CA VAL A 46 0.04 0.92 -20.11
C VAL A 46 -1.34 0.89 -19.48
N THR A 47 -2.32 0.26 -20.13
CA THR A 47 -3.68 0.11 -19.57
C THR A 47 -3.60 -0.48 -18.17
N LYS A 48 -4.24 0.16 -17.19
CA LYS A 48 -4.29 -0.31 -15.80
C LYS A 48 -5.71 -0.64 -15.40
N ALA A 49 -5.89 -1.75 -14.68
CA ALA A 49 -7.17 -2.11 -14.11
C ALA A 49 -7.53 -1.12 -12.98
N LEU A 50 -8.81 -0.77 -12.92
CA LEU A 50 -9.43 -0.02 -11.83
C LEU A 50 -10.09 -1.00 -10.86
N HIS A 51 -9.90 -0.72 -9.57
CA HIS A 51 -10.39 -1.52 -8.47
C HIS A 51 -11.17 -0.65 -7.46
N ASN A 52 -12.06 -1.27 -6.69
CA ASN A 52 -12.76 -0.57 -5.61
C ASN A 52 -11.86 -0.32 -4.40
N SER A 53 -10.92 -1.22 -4.11
CA SER A 53 -10.00 -1.12 -2.97
C SER A 53 -8.81 -2.07 -3.16
N PRO A 54 -7.62 -1.81 -2.58
CA PRO A 54 -6.55 -2.81 -2.56
C PRO A 54 -6.92 -4.08 -1.79
N SER A 55 -7.88 -3.99 -0.86
CA SER A 55 -8.42 -5.15 -0.14
C SER A 55 -9.49 -5.93 -0.93
N ASP A 56 -10.03 -5.34 -2.00
CA ASP A 56 -10.96 -5.98 -2.94
C ASP A 56 -10.46 -5.72 -4.38
N PRO A 57 -9.53 -6.58 -4.87
CA PRO A 57 -8.88 -6.38 -6.16
C PRO A 57 -9.78 -6.78 -7.34
N SER A 58 -11.11 -6.88 -7.15
CA SER A 58 -12.03 -7.05 -8.27
C SER A 58 -11.87 -5.90 -9.27
N VAL A 59 -11.82 -6.24 -10.56
CA VAL A 59 -11.68 -5.26 -11.63
C VAL A 59 -13.05 -4.67 -11.93
N VAL A 60 -13.17 -3.35 -11.83
CA VAL A 60 -14.42 -2.64 -12.13
C VAL A 60 -14.37 -1.91 -13.46
N ASN A 61 -13.18 -1.50 -13.91
CA ASN A 61 -12.96 -0.87 -15.22
C ASN A 61 -11.45 -0.80 -15.52
N TYR A 62 -11.04 0.03 -16.48
CA TYR A 62 -9.66 0.27 -16.85
C TYR A 62 -9.39 1.76 -17.08
N VAL A 63 -8.15 2.16 -16.81
CA VAL A 63 -7.58 3.45 -17.21
C VAL A 63 -6.77 3.24 -18.48
N SER A 64 -7.04 4.04 -19.51
CA SER A 64 -6.28 4.03 -20.77
C SER A 64 -4.81 4.39 -20.55
N PRO A 65 -3.89 3.88 -21.39
CA PRO A 65 -2.48 4.22 -21.31
C PRO A 65 -2.19 5.66 -21.75
N ILE A 66 -0.98 6.10 -21.46
CA ILE A 66 -0.37 7.38 -21.82
C ILE A 66 -1.15 8.58 -21.27
N GLN A 67 -1.32 8.60 -19.95
CA GLN A 67 -1.89 9.76 -19.25
C GLN A 67 -1.36 9.88 -17.82
N ASP A 68 -1.37 11.10 -17.29
CA ASP A 68 -1.05 11.38 -15.90
C ASP A 68 -2.33 11.39 -15.07
N VAL A 69 -2.36 10.62 -13.99
CA VAL A 69 -3.49 10.57 -13.06
C VAL A 69 -3.09 11.13 -11.72
N LYS A 70 -3.93 12.01 -11.17
CA LYS A 70 -3.72 12.59 -9.84
C LYS A 70 -3.92 11.52 -8.78
N ILE A 71 -2.96 11.41 -7.87
CA ILE A 71 -3.02 10.51 -6.71
C ILE A 71 -3.65 11.25 -5.52
N ILE A 72 -4.74 10.69 -5.00
CA ILE A 72 -5.46 11.19 -3.82
C ILE A 72 -4.87 10.61 -2.52
N ARG A 73 -4.57 9.30 -2.55
CA ARG A 73 -3.93 8.55 -1.46
C ARG A 73 -3.20 7.36 -2.03
N SER A 74 -2.29 6.81 -1.24
CA SER A 74 -1.51 5.65 -1.60
C SER A 74 -1.36 4.67 -0.44
N ALA A 75 -1.21 3.40 -0.78
CA ALA A 75 -1.02 2.32 0.18
C ALA A 75 0.07 1.37 -0.33
N PHE A 76 1.01 1.04 0.54
CA PHE A 76 2.14 0.18 0.23
C PHE A 76 2.11 -1.05 1.10
N LEU A 77 2.08 -2.23 0.49
CA LEU A 77 2.32 -3.49 1.19
C LEU A 77 3.82 -3.67 1.31
N ILE A 78 4.32 -3.81 2.54
CA ILE A 78 5.75 -3.92 2.82
C ILE A 78 6.09 -5.20 3.59
N ASN A 79 7.36 -5.57 3.56
CA ASN A 79 7.92 -6.52 4.51
C ASN A 79 8.32 -5.77 5.79
N SER A 80 7.69 -6.09 6.92
CA SER A 80 8.04 -5.54 8.23
C SER A 80 8.42 -6.64 9.21
N TYR A 81 8.85 -6.24 10.41
CA TYR A 81 9.12 -7.16 11.52
C TYR A 81 7.87 -7.94 11.97
N ASN A 82 6.66 -7.48 11.60
CA ASN A 82 5.38 -8.12 11.92
C ASN A 82 4.78 -8.86 10.70
N GLY A 83 5.64 -9.27 9.76
CA GLY A 83 5.21 -9.90 8.50
C GLY A 83 4.79 -8.86 7.45
N HIS A 84 3.79 -9.20 6.65
CA HIS A 84 3.27 -8.29 5.63
C HIS A 84 2.32 -7.27 6.27
N THR A 85 2.68 -6.00 6.19
CA THR A 85 1.92 -4.89 6.76
C THR A 85 1.80 -3.75 5.77
N TRP A 86 0.83 -2.87 5.98
CA TRP A 86 0.55 -1.75 5.11
C TRP A 86 1.08 -0.44 5.69
N ILE A 87 1.70 0.40 4.85
CA ILE A 87 1.84 1.82 5.13
C ILE A 87 0.83 2.58 4.27
N ARG A 88 0.15 3.56 4.88
CA ARG A 88 -0.84 4.42 4.21
C ARG A 88 -0.28 5.83 4.14
N TYR A 89 -0.29 6.43 2.96
CA TYR A 89 0.10 7.81 2.73
C TYR A 89 -1.08 8.57 2.13
N ASN A 90 -1.36 9.74 2.69
CA ASN A 90 -2.19 10.72 2.00
C ASN A 90 -1.26 11.66 1.23
N SER A 91 -1.72 12.31 0.16
CA SER A 91 -0.87 13.23 -0.62
C SER A 91 -0.25 14.37 0.21
N TYR A 92 -0.82 14.62 1.39
CA TYR A 92 -0.37 15.58 2.37
C TYR A 92 -0.17 14.92 3.73
N ARG A 93 0.90 15.28 4.43
CA ARG A 93 1.08 14.99 5.86
C ARG A 93 0.99 16.28 6.68
N LEU A 94 0.53 16.15 7.93
CA LEU A 94 0.50 17.26 8.86
C LEU A 94 1.89 17.42 9.49
N ALA A 95 2.51 18.58 9.25
CA ALA A 95 3.75 19.02 9.87
C ALA A 95 3.47 19.76 11.17
N GLY A 96 4.35 19.54 12.16
CA GLY A 96 4.28 20.16 13.48
C GLY A 96 4.09 19.11 14.60
N PRO A 97 4.42 19.47 15.86
CA PRO A 97 4.23 18.61 17.02
C PRO A 97 2.80 18.04 17.08
N SER A 98 2.67 16.78 17.49
CA SER A 98 1.35 16.15 17.73
C SER A 98 0.53 16.87 18.81
N THR A 99 1.18 17.71 19.62
CA THR A 99 0.56 18.56 20.65
C THR A 99 0.00 19.88 20.11
N MET A 100 0.29 20.27 18.86
CA MET A 100 -0.32 21.43 18.22
C MET A 100 -1.76 21.14 17.80
N ARG A 101 -2.63 22.15 17.88
CA ARG A 101 -4.01 22.02 17.39
C ARG A 101 -3.97 21.71 15.89
N MET A 102 -4.85 20.84 15.41
CA MET A 102 -4.87 20.43 14.00
C MET A 102 -4.86 21.60 13.01
N LYS A 103 -5.58 22.68 13.32
CA LYS A 103 -5.64 23.90 12.49
C LYS A 103 -4.32 24.66 12.36
N ASP A 104 -3.39 24.44 13.28
CA ASP A 104 -2.09 25.14 13.32
C ASP A 104 -0.98 24.27 12.70
N ARG A 105 -1.29 23.02 12.30
CA ARG A 105 -0.35 22.15 11.58
C ARG A 105 -0.36 22.48 10.10
N TYR A 106 0.82 22.52 9.51
CA TYR A 106 0.96 22.80 8.08
C TYR A 106 0.82 21.51 7.28
N LEU A 107 0.12 21.53 6.15
CA LEU A 107 0.12 20.40 5.22
C LEU A 107 1.42 20.46 4.40
N ILE A 108 2.36 19.57 4.68
CA ILE A 108 3.51 19.38 3.80
C ILE A 108 3.25 18.20 2.86
N PRO A 109 3.58 18.33 1.57
CA PRO A 109 3.58 17.19 0.67
C PRO A 109 4.49 16.10 1.24
N MET A 110 4.07 14.84 1.13
CA MET A 110 4.97 13.72 1.40
C MET A 110 5.88 13.55 0.19
N ASP A 111 7.21 13.65 0.31
CA ASP A 111 8.16 13.48 -0.80
C ASP A 111 8.20 12.02 -1.36
N LEU A 112 7.04 11.46 -1.70
CA LEU A 112 6.89 10.08 -2.13
C LEU A 112 7.61 9.81 -3.45
N ASP A 113 7.72 10.83 -4.31
CA ASP A 113 8.55 10.80 -5.53
C ASP A 113 10.04 10.58 -5.24
N LYS A 114 10.52 11.01 -4.07
CA LYS A 114 11.91 10.81 -3.63
C LYS A 114 12.07 9.58 -2.74
N ASP A 115 11.04 9.28 -1.95
CA ASP A 115 11.10 8.23 -0.93
C ASP A 115 10.76 6.84 -1.51
N PHE A 116 9.89 6.76 -2.53
CA PHE A 116 9.52 5.51 -3.19
C PHE A 116 10.30 5.30 -4.48
N ASN A 117 10.98 4.15 -4.58
CA ASN A 117 11.64 3.71 -5.80
C ASN A 117 10.97 2.44 -6.31
N ALA A 118 10.16 2.59 -7.37
CA ALA A 118 9.44 1.49 -8.01
C ALA A 118 10.37 0.45 -8.65
N SER A 119 11.51 0.90 -9.20
CA SER A 119 12.47 0.02 -9.89
C SER A 119 13.15 -0.95 -8.92
N ASN A 120 13.50 -0.47 -7.73
CA ASN A 120 14.11 -1.28 -6.68
C ASN A 120 13.09 -1.91 -5.73
N ALA A 121 11.81 -1.53 -5.86
CA ALA A 121 10.73 -1.90 -4.97
C ALA A 121 11.07 -1.57 -3.50
N THR A 122 11.52 -0.33 -3.25
CA THR A 122 11.91 0.13 -1.92
C THR A 122 11.24 1.45 -1.55
N LEU A 123 11.01 1.64 -0.26
CA LEU A 123 10.44 2.86 0.30
C LEU A 123 11.28 3.35 1.49
N LYS A 124 11.73 4.60 1.43
CA LYS A 124 12.42 5.27 2.54
C LYS A 124 11.39 5.81 3.53
N VAL A 125 11.28 5.16 4.67
CA VAL A 125 10.37 5.54 5.75
C VAL A 125 11.05 6.61 6.63
N ASN A 126 10.32 7.69 6.93
CA ASN A 126 10.74 8.84 7.77
C ASN A 126 11.86 9.74 7.19
N SER A 127 11.69 10.25 5.96
CA SER A 127 12.59 11.28 5.41
C SER A 127 12.60 12.60 6.18
N HIS A 128 11.63 12.85 7.07
CA HIS A 128 11.53 14.09 7.85
C HIS A 128 11.12 13.78 9.31
N LEU A 129 11.96 14.19 10.25
CA LEU A 129 11.89 13.95 11.70
C LEU A 129 10.64 14.55 12.38
N PRO A 130 10.23 14.08 13.59
CA PRO A 130 10.48 12.80 14.24
C PRO A 130 9.14 12.03 14.35
N ALA A 131 8.57 11.61 13.23
CA ALA A 131 7.38 10.78 13.23
C ALA A 131 7.80 9.33 13.04
N ARG A 132 7.37 8.42 13.92
CA ARG A 132 7.34 7.00 13.57
C ARG A 132 6.28 6.84 12.48
N THR A 133 6.51 5.95 11.52
CA THR A 133 5.49 5.63 10.51
C THR A 133 4.66 4.46 10.99
N SER A 134 3.37 4.69 11.23
CA SER A 134 2.43 3.63 11.59
C SER A 134 2.32 2.58 10.48
N ILE A 135 2.22 1.32 10.88
CA ILE A 135 1.93 0.19 10.00
C ILE A 135 0.59 -0.45 10.38
N TYR A 136 -0.12 -0.95 9.38
CA TYR A 136 -1.49 -1.41 9.50
C TYR A 136 -1.67 -2.86 9.02
N ASP A 137 -2.67 -3.54 9.55
CA ASP A 137 -3.06 -4.90 9.13
C ASP A 137 -3.77 -4.94 7.76
N SER A 138 -4.30 -3.80 7.29
CA SER A 138 -5.00 -3.69 6.00
C SER A 138 -4.63 -2.43 5.22
N SER A 139 -4.91 -2.44 3.92
CA SER A 139 -4.64 -1.30 3.04
C SER A 139 -5.49 -0.06 3.38
N ILE A 140 -6.75 -0.27 3.77
CA ILE A 140 -7.74 0.78 4.10
C ILE A 140 -8.56 0.33 5.30
N GLY A 141 -8.78 1.22 6.27
CA GLY A 141 -9.75 1.03 7.37
C GLY A 141 -9.36 0.04 8.46
N GLY A 142 -8.24 -0.67 8.32
CA GLY A 142 -7.71 -1.59 9.34
C GLY A 142 -6.92 -0.89 10.45
N ASN A 143 -6.54 -1.68 11.45
CA ASN A 143 -5.96 -1.21 12.70
C ASN A 143 -4.46 -0.96 12.58
N GLU A 144 -3.96 0.00 13.35
CA GLU A 144 -2.52 0.15 13.56
C GLU A 144 -2.02 -1.06 14.36
N VAL A 145 -1.01 -1.74 13.82
CA VAL A 145 -0.42 -2.95 14.43
C VAL A 145 1.04 -2.73 14.85
N GLY A 146 1.54 -1.52 14.70
CA GLY A 146 2.91 -1.16 15.07
C GLY A 146 3.37 0.12 14.39
N SER A 147 4.67 0.38 14.51
CA SER A 147 5.30 1.52 13.86
C SER A 147 6.74 1.23 13.49
N LEU A 148 7.22 1.92 12.46
CA LEU A 148 8.58 1.83 11.96
C LEU A 148 9.39 3.07 12.34
N THR A 149 10.60 2.82 12.84
CA THR A 149 11.67 3.83 12.92
C THR A 149 12.25 4.11 11.53
N PRO A 150 12.97 5.24 11.34
CA PRO A 150 13.54 5.60 10.04
C PRO A 150 14.40 4.48 9.46
N GLN A 151 14.01 3.98 8.28
CA GLN A 151 14.68 2.89 7.59
C GLN A 151 14.21 2.81 6.14
N THR A 152 14.89 2.01 5.33
CA THR A 152 14.39 1.63 4.00
C THR A 152 13.72 0.27 4.11
N VAL A 153 12.51 0.14 3.58
CA VAL A 153 11.75 -1.12 3.58
C VAL A 153 11.52 -1.60 2.15
N ASP A 154 11.40 -2.92 2.01
CA ASP A 154 10.99 -3.55 0.77
C ASP A 154 9.48 -3.43 0.58
N VAL A 155 9.08 -3.01 -0.62
CA VAL A 155 7.70 -2.86 -1.06
C VAL A 155 7.32 -4.04 -1.93
N ARG A 156 6.25 -4.74 -1.58
CA ARG A 156 5.66 -5.81 -2.39
C ARG A 156 4.60 -5.28 -3.35
N GLN A 157 3.81 -4.33 -2.89
CA GLN A 157 2.73 -3.72 -3.67
C GLN A 157 2.66 -2.23 -3.44
N ALA A 158 2.36 -1.49 -4.51
CA ALA A 158 2.00 -0.08 -4.45
C ALA A 158 0.61 0.11 -5.03
N TRP A 159 -0.23 0.82 -4.29
CA TRP A 159 -1.60 1.11 -4.68
C TRP A 159 -1.85 2.61 -4.61
N TYR A 160 -2.51 3.15 -5.63
CA TYR A 160 -2.85 4.56 -5.71
C TYR A 160 -4.34 4.72 -5.93
N GLU A 161 -4.99 5.54 -5.12
CA GLU A 161 -6.33 6.01 -5.42
C GLU A 161 -6.26 7.24 -6.31
N ILE A 162 -7.06 7.24 -7.37
CA ILE A 162 -7.12 8.29 -8.37
C ILE A 162 -8.57 8.73 -8.59
N GLU A 163 -8.75 9.96 -9.05
CA GLU A 163 -10.05 10.46 -9.47
C GLU A 163 -10.44 9.86 -10.82
N THR A 164 -11.67 9.34 -10.92
CA THR A 164 -12.22 8.82 -12.18
C THR A 164 -13.68 9.26 -12.33
N TRP A 165 -14.24 9.09 -13.52
CA TRP A 165 -15.66 9.35 -13.78
C TRP A 165 -16.60 8.38 -13.03
N LEU A 166 -16.10 7.25 -12.53
CA LEU A 166 -16.80 6.33 -11.63
C LEU A 166 -16.65 6.72 -10.14
N GLY A 167 -16.14 7.92 -9.87
CA GLY A 167 -15.65 8.33 -8.55
C GLY A 167 -14.24 7.79 -8.24
N PRO A 168 -13.74 7.96 -7.01
CA PRO A 168 -12.42 7.47 -6.62
C PRO A 168 -12.29 5.96 -6.84
N LYS A 169 -11.19 5.54 -7.45
CA LYS A 169 -10.84 4.15 -7.74
C LYS A 169 -9.35 3.91 -7.58
N TRP A 170 -8.99 2.64 -7.39
CA TRP A 170 -7.62 2.24 -7.12
C TRP A 170 -6.96 1.61 -8.35
N ILE A 171 -5.69 1.93 -8.55
CA ILE A 171 -4.77 1.22 -9.44
C ILE A 171 -3.70 0.52 -8.60
N GLY A 172 -3.32 -0.69 -8.98
CA GLY A 172 -2.37 -1.53 -8.25
C GLY A 172 -1.14 -1.88 -9.07
N TYR A 173 0.00 -1.93 -8.40
CA TYR A 173 1.29 -2.37 -8.91
C TYR A 173 1.83 -3.47 -8.00
N GLN A 174 2.19 -4.61 -8.60
CA GLN A 174 2.95 -5.65 -7.92
C GLN A 174 4.43 -5.39 -8.21
N LEU A 175 5.27 -5.43 -7.18
CA LEU A 175 6.69 -5.10 -7.31
C LEU A 175 7.58 -6.30 -6.96
N ARG A 176 7.15 -7.16 -6.02
CA ARG A 176 7.84 -8.42 -5.61
C ARG A 176 6.91 -9.53 -5.14
#